data_AF-A0A9W7A3R8-F1
#
_entry.id   AF-A0A9W7A3R8-F1
#
_cell.length_a   1.000
_cell.length_b   1.000
_cell.length_c   1.000
_cell.angle_alpha   90.00
_cell.angle_beta   90.00
_cell.angle_gamma   90.00
#
_symmetry.space_group_name_H-M   'P 1'
#
loop_
_entity.id
_entity.type
_entity.pdbx_description
1 polymer ?
#
loop_
_entity_poly.entity_id
_entity_poly.type
_entity_poly.pdbx_seq_one_letter_code
_entity_poly.pdbx_strand_id
1 'polypeptide(L)'
;MGSIWQLQILHDCCHNTFSPSPKINNFVLQSFGAISYYGYAVYLKHGHLSHHSIGGSVSPRSAFNDAVDFLPDGDVLFNGHRSNMKGDSPRLPSMGKPLLFREDRTAHNALVYALTFSFERIFLGLNDFFTSIIRKNLFFPNASPSLSSSLVRMSTFGTLARLALASYLGPRIILSLYLAELSWCIPPNPLAGCFLNNHASQPDSGGGCEPTMSYKTGNKLYSALVLNTNHHKEHHDFPSVPFHGLGRIKEMGGYGDLDKGGEGGGRQGMELWFGRGGTYGCQ
;
A
#
# COMPACT_ATOMS: atom_id res chain seq x y z
N MET A 1 3.78 -13.09 -8.34
CA MET A 1 4.95 -12.35 -8.84
C MET A 1 4.56 -11.26 -9.83
N GLY A 2 3.75 -11.54 -10.86
CA GLY A 2 3.33 -10.49 -11.82
C GLY A 2 2.64 -9.27 -11.20
N SER A 3 1.82 -9.45 -10.16
CA SER A 3 1.10 -8.38 -9.46
C SER A 3 1.99 -7.46 -8.61
N ILE A 4 2.98 -8.00 -7.89
CA ILE A 4 3.94 -7.17 -7.14
C ILE A 4 4.82 -6.35 -8.11
N TRP A 5 5.22 -6.94 -9.24
CA TRP A 5 5.96 -6.21 -10.27
C TRP A 5 5.11 -5.15 -10.95
N GLN A 6 3.84 -5.45 -11.22
CA GLN A 6 2.89 -4.48 -11.72
C GLN A 6 2.81 -3.28 -10.78
N LEU A 7 2.57 -3.49 -9.48
CA LEU A 7 2.56 -2.38 -8.51
C LEU A 7 3.84 -1.55 -8.62
N GLN A 8 5.00 -2.21 -8.65
CA GLN A 8 6.28 -1.51 -8.69
C GLN A 8 6.49 -0.69 -9.98
N ILE A 9 6.16 -1.26 -11.14
CA ILE A 9 6.27 -0.55 -12.41
C ILE A 9 5.31 0.64 -12.45
N LEU A 10 4.06 0.45 -12.01
CA LEU A 10 3.07 1.54 -11.95
C LEU A 10 3.51 2.63 -10.97
N HIS A 11 4.14 2.22 -9.88
CA HIS A 11 4.68 3.11 -8.90
C HIS A 11 5.83 3.96 -9.48
N ASP A 12 6.78 3.37 -10.23
CA ASP A 12 7.80 4.13 -10.97
C ASP A 12 7.18 5.06 -12.04
N CYS A 13 6.10 4.63 -12.68
CA CYS A 13 5.35 5.50 -13.59
C CYS A 13 4.78 6.72 -12.87
N CYS A 14 4.26 6.54 -11.65
CA CYS A 14 3.70 7.64 -10.85
C CYS A 14 4.74 8.72 -10.53
N HIS A 15 5.99 8.31 -10.29
CA HIS A 15 7.12 9.22 -10.03
C HIS A 15 7.85 9.69 -11.28
N ASN A 16 7.39 9.30 -12.47
CA ASN A 16 8.05 9.55 -13.76
C ASN A 16 9.48 8.99 -13.87
N THR A 17 9.79 7.91 -13.16
CA THR A 17 11.10 7.26 -13.16
C THR A 17 11.17 6.04 -14.07
N PHE A 18 10.02 5.49 -14.51
CA PHE A 18 9.95 4.37 -15.45
C PHE A 18 10.39 4.73 -16.87
N SER A 19 9.98 5.91 -17.36
CA SER A 19 10.30 6.42 -18.69
C SER A 19 10.62 7.91 -18.62
N PRO A 20 11.53 8.44 -19.47
CA PRO A 20 11.74 9.88 -19.57
C PRO A 20 10.53 10.64 -20.13
N SER A 21 9.53 9.95 -20.70
CA SER A 21 8.32 10.57 -21.23
C SER A 21 7.16 10.48 -20.22
N PRO A 22 6.69 11.61 -19.67
CA PRO A 22 5.54 11.63 -18.77
C PRO A 22 4.27 11.07 -19.43
N LYS A 23 4.16 11.15 -20.76
CA LYS A 23 3.02 10.57 -21.49
C LYS A 23 3.03 9.06 -21.44
N ILE A 24 4.21 8.43 -21.60
CA ILE A 24 4.37 6.98 -21.50
C ILE A 24 4.07 6.53 -20.06
N ASN A 25 4.64 7.21 -19.06
CA ASN A 25 4.37 6.91 -17.65
C ASN A 25 2.86 6.97 -17.33
N ASN A 26 2.18 8.05 -17.74
CA ASN A 26 0.75 8.20 -17.52
C ASN A 26 -0.08 7.13 -18.24
N PHE A 27 0.29 6.79 -19.47
CA PHE A 27 -0.39 5.73 -20.24
C PHE A 27 -0.25 4.38 -19.54
N VAL A 28 0.98 3.98 -19.18
CA VAL A 28 1.23 2.71 -18.49
C VAL A 28 0.49 2.68 -17.15
N LEU A 29 0.62 3.73 -16.34
CA LEU A 29 -0.08 3.84 -15.05
C LEU A 29 -1.59 3.66 -15.20
N GLN A 30 -2.20 4.36 -16.17
CA GLN A 30 -3.66 4.30 -16.36
C GLN A 30 -4.11 2.96 -16.94
N SER A 31 -3.48 2.47 -18.02
CA SER A 31 -3.91 1.24 -18.70
C SER A 31 -3.68 0.00 -17.84
N PHE A 32 -2.49 -0.14 -17.25
CA PHE A 32 -2.17 -1.30 -16.43
C PHE A 32 -2.73 -1.15 -15.00
N GLY A 33 -2.91 0.07 -14.51
CA GLY A 33 -3.64 0.28 -13.25
C GLY A 33 -5.14 0.00 -13.38
N ALA A 34 -5.75 0.23 -14.54
CA ALA A 34 -7.18 -0.02 -14.77
C ALA A 34 -7.54 -1.52 -14.82
N ILE A 35 -6.60 -2.38 -15.23
CA ILE A 35 -6.80 -3.83 -15.24
C ILE A 35 -6.49 -4.50 -13.89
N SER A 36 -5.97 -3.75 -12.92
CA SER A 36 -5.80 -4.24 -11.55
C SER A 36 -7.15 -4.38 -10.83
N TYR A 37 -7.26 -5.31 -9.90
CA TYR A 37 -8.45 -5.41 -9.05
C TYR A 37 -8.53 -4.23 -8.07
N TYR A 38 -7.40 -3.77 -7.51
CA TYR A 38 -7.37 -2.63 -6.56
C TYR A 38 -7.49 -1.24 -7.19
N GLY A 39 -7.51 -1.12 -8.52
CA GLY A 39 -7.58 0.18 -9.18
C GLY A 39 -6.33 1.03 -8.92
N TYR A 40 -5.13 0.44 -9.02
CA TYR A 40 -3.85 1.07 -8.66
C TYR A 40 -3.64 2.46 -9.25
N ALA A 41 -4.20 2.78 -10.41
CA ALA A 41 -4.07 4.11 -10.99
C ALA A 41 -4.61 5.20 -10.03
N VAL A 42 -5.78 4.97 -9.41
CA VAL A 42 -6.39 5.91 -8.46
C VAL A 42 -5.53 6.01 -7.21
N TYR A 43 -5.21 4.85 -6.63
CA TYR A 43 -4.43 4.74 -5.41
C TYR A 43 -3.06 5.40 -5.56
N LEU A 44 -2.29 5.10 -6.61
CA LEU A 44 -0.95 5.65 -6.79
C LEU A 44 -0.97 7.16 -7.07
N LYS A 45 -1.87 7.62 -7.95
CA LYS A 45 -1.87 9.02 -8.35
C LYS A 45 -2.33 9.96 -7.24
N HIS A 46 -3.28 9.52 -6.43
CA HIS A 46 -3.94 10.39 -5.46
C HIS A 46 -3.71 9.98 -4.01
N GLY A 47 -3.57 8.69 -3.71
CA GLY A 47 -3.25 8.20 -2.36
C GLY A 47 -1.75 8.22 -2.09
N HIS A 48 -0.97 7.58 -2.95
CA HIS A 48 0.47 7.41 -2.74
C HIS A 48 1.25 8.73 -2.82
N LEU A 49 0.99 9.59 -3.81
CA LEU A 49 1.64 10.91 -3.85
C LEU A 49 1.28 11.78 -2.64
N SER A 50 0.05 11.63 -2.14
CA SER A 50 -0.38 12.30 -0.91
C SER A 50 0.36 11.76 0.31
N HIS A 51 0.53 10.44 0.39
CA HIS A 51 1.35 9.79 1.41
C HIS A 51 2.78 10.34 1.46
N HIS A 52 3.44 10.52 0.31
CA HIS A 52 4.74 11.19 0.21
C HIS A 52 4.72 12.63 0.74
N SER A 53 3.66 13.39 0.43
CA SER A 53 3.56 14.80 0.83
C SER A 53 3.17 15.02 2.30
N ILE A 54 2.53 14.03 2.94
CA ILE A 54 1.87 14.17 4.24
C ILE A 54 2.50 13.28 5.32
N GLY A 55 3.31 12.28 4.96
CA GLY A 55 3.92 11.33 5.89
C GLY A 55 4.51 12.01 7.14
N GLY A 56 3.81 11.90 8.28
CA GLY A 56 4.23 12.45 9.58
C GLY A 56 3.93 13.93 9.84
N SER A 57 3.43 14.71 8.87
CA SER A 57 3.18 16.15 8.99
C SER A 57 1.72 16.55 9.27
N VAL A 58 0.75 15.70 8.92
CA VAL A 58 -0.69 15.91 9.20
C VAL A 58 -1.27 14.67 9.89
N SER A 59 -2.13 14.86 10.90
CA SER A 59 -2.81 13.74 11.54
C SER A 59 -3.75 13.01 10.56
N PRO A 60 -3.88 11.68 10.64
CA PRO A 60 -4.86 10.90 9.89
C PRO A 60 -6.27 11.49 9.94
N ARG A 61 -6.70 11.95 11.12
CA ARG A 61 -8.01 12.56 11.31
C ARG A 61 -8.23 13.83 10.48
N SER A 62 -7.27 14.74 10.43
CA SER A 62 -7.37 15.96 9.60
C SER A 62 -7.35 15.58 8.12
N ALA A 63 -6.51 14.61 7.76
CA ALA A 63 -6.39 14.09 6.41
C ALA A 63 -7.72 13.49 5.86
N PHE A 64 -8.58 12.94 6.74
CA PHE A 64 -9.87 12.33 6.38
C PHE A 64 -11.10 13.23 6.50
N ASN A 65 -11.12 14.15 7.48
CA ASN A 65 -12.34 14.93 7.77
C ASN A 65 -12.37 16.26 7.03
N ASP A 66 -11.22 16.85 6.74
CA ASP A 66 -11.14 18.16 6.10
C ASP A 66 -11.34 18.01 4.58
N ALA A 67 -11.90 19.03 3.92
CA ALA A 67 -12.00 19.03 2.46
C ALA A 67 -10.60 19.21 1.89
N VAL A 68 -10.07 18.13 1.30
CA VAL A 68 -8.67 18.08 0.88
C VAL A 68 -8.56 17.70 -0.60
N ASP A 69 -7.59 18.31 -1.29
CA ASP A 69 -7.20 17.94 -2.66
C ASP A 69 -6.33 16.68 -2.70
N PHE A 70 -6.13 16.04 -1.56
CA PHE A 70 -5.32 14.84 -1.39
C PHE A 70 -6.20 13.69 -0.90
N LEU A 71 -5.87 12.45 -1.29
CA LEU A 71 -6.45 11.28 -0.63
C LEU A 71 -5.55 10.93 0.53
N PRO A 72 -6.03 10.95 1.78
CA PRO A 72 -5.30 10.26 2.83
C PRO A 72 -5.15 8.81 2.39
N ASP A 73 -3.92 8.30 2.53
CA ASP A 73 -3.54 6.99 2.05
C ASP A 73 -4.60 5.96 2.47
N GLY A 74 -5.02 5.10 1.54
CA GLY A 74 -5.85 3.95 1.90
C GLY A 74 -5.16 3.16 3.02
N ASP A 75 -3.83 3.09 2.99
CA ASP A 75 -3.05 2.47 4.05
C ASP A 75 -3.15 3.24 5.38
N VAL A 76 -3.56 4.51 5.45
CA VAL A 76 -3.86 5.20 6.72
C VAL A 76 -5.25 4.81 7.26
N LEU A 77 -6.27 4.61 6.41
CA LEU A 77 -7.54 3.97 6.82
C LEU A 77 -7.32 2.57 7.36
N PHE A 78 -6.40 1.83 6.74
CA PHE A 78 -6.24 0.40 6.94
C PHE A 78 -5.07 0.01 7.85
N ASN A 79 -4.09 0.87 8.06
CA ASN A 79 -3.03 0.71 9.05
C ASN A 79 -3.41 1.35 10.38
N GLY A 80 -4.31 2.34 10.42
CA GLY A 80 -4.72 2.97 11.69
C GLY A 80 -5.40 2.02 12.69
N HIS A 81 -5.88 0.87 12.24
CA HIS A 81 -6.39 -0.20 13.11
C HIS A 81 -5.37 -1.33 13.37
N ARG A 82 -4.19 -1.30 12.72
CA ARG A 82 -3.13 -2.33 12.80
C ARG A 82 -1.80 -1.80 13.34
N SER A 83 -1.62 -0.49 13.38
CA SER A 83 -0.40 0.22 13.77
C SER A 83 -0.76 1.50 14.52
N ASN A 84 0.09 1.89 15.47
CA ASN A 84 0.02 3.22 16.06
C ASN A 84 0.60 4.21 15.05
N MET A 85 -0.19 5.23 14.71
CA MET A 85 0.23 6.35 13.87
C MET A 85 0.24 7.64 14.69
N LYS A 86 1.05 8.60 14.28
CA LYS A 86 1.10 9.92 14.92
C LYS A 86 -0.21 10.68 14.70
N GLY A 87 -0.84 11.11 15.79
CA GLY A 87 -2.10 11.88 15.78
C GLY A 87 -3.37 11.02 15.89
N ASP A 88 -4.53 11.68 15.96
CA ASP A 88 -5.83 11.00 16.05
C ASP A 88 -6.12 10.19 14.78
N SER A 89 -6.61 8.96 14.95
CA SER A 89 -7.20 8.19 13.85
C SER A 89 -8.57 8.77 13.43
N PRO A 90 -8.98 8.61 12.17
CA PRO A 90 -10.34 8.96 11.76
C PRO A 90 -11.37 8.15 12.57
N ARG A 91 -12.49 8.78 12.95
CA ARG A 91 -13.61 8.07 13.57
C ARG A 91 -14.34 7.25 12.51
N LEU A 92 -13.80 6.09 12.16
CA LEU A 92 -14.58 5.10 11.44
C LEU A 92 -15.70 4.56 12.36
N PRO A 93 -16.89 4.23 11.82
CA PRO A 93 -17.92 3.55 12.59
C PRO A 93 -17.33 2.24 13.11
N SER A 94 -17.06 2.19 14.42
CA SER A 94 -16.54 1.09 15.25
C SER A 94 -16.16 -0.21 14.52
N MET A 95 -15.19 -0.20 13.61
CA MET A 95 -14.40 -1.39 13.32
C MET A 95 -13.37 -1.45 14.45
N GLY A 96 -13.74 -2.11 15.56
CA GLY A 96 -13.04 -2.03 16.84
C GLY A 96 -11.53 -2.24 16.73
N LYS A 97 -10.75 -1.48 17.51
CA LYS A 97 -9.37 -1.81 17.86
C LYS A 97 -9.30 -3.19 18.57
N PRO A 98 -8.10 -3.66 18.95
CA PRO A 98 -7.39 -4.87 18.50
C PRO A 98 -7.88 -6.17 19.15
N LEU A 99 -9.17 -6.33 19.45
CA LEU A 99 -9.71 -7.50 20.16
C LEU A 99 -9.43 -8.85 19.46
N LEU A 100 -9.08 -8.81 18.18
CA LEU A 100 -8.75 -9.99 17.38
C LEU A 100 -7.24 -10.31 17.32
N PHE A 101 -6.32 -9.44 17.74
CA PHE A 101 -4.89 -9.79 17.80
C PHE A 101 -4.53 -10.29 19.20
N ARG A 102 -3.75 -11.37 19.28
CA ARG A 102 -3.35 -12.02 20.54
C ARG A 102 -1.84 -12.22 20.60
N GLU A 103 -1.20 -11.75 21.67
CA GLU A 103 0.27 -11.81 21.83
C GLU A 103 0.85 -13.22 21.67
N ASP A 104 0.13 -14.25 22.09
CA ASP A 104 0.59 -15.64 22.13
C ASP A 104 0.19 -16.49 20.91
N ARG A 105 -0.45 -15.92 19.88
CA ARG A 105 -1.07 -16.69 18.78
C ARG A 105 -0.66 -16.22 17.37
N THR A 106 0.56 -16.53 16.96
CA THR A 106 1.08 -16.19 15.60
C THR A 106 0.16 -16.65 14.46
N ALA A 107 -0.26 -17.91 14.46
CA ALA A 107 -1.12 -18.44 13.40
C ALA A 107 -2.50 -17.77 13.37
N HIS A 108 -3.05 -17.45 14.54
CA HIS A 108 -4.32 -16.72 14.66
C HIS A 108 -4.19 -15.30 14.11
N ASN A 109 -3.14 -14.58 14.47
CA ASN A 109 -2.93 -13.21 14.02
C ASN A 109 -2.67 -13.13 12.51
N ALA A 110 -1.91 -14.10 11.97
CA ALA A 110 -1.73 -14.23 10.53
C ALA A 110 -3.06 -14.48 9.79
N LEU A 111 -3.94 -15.32 10.36
CA LEU A 111 -5.26 -15.58 9.80
C LEU A 111 -6.18 -14.35 9.90
N VAL A 112 -6.23 -13.68 11.05
CA VAL A 112 -7.00 -12.44 11.26
C VAL A 112 -6.53 -11.36 10.27
N TYR A 113 -5.22 -11.19 10.11
CA TYR A 113 -4.67 -10.28 9.12
C TYR A 113 -5.10 -10.66 7.70
N ALA A 114 -4.90 -11.92 7.30
CA ALA A 114 -5.26 -12.37 5.95
C ALA A 114 -6.75 -12.15 5.66
N LEU A 115 -7.64 -12.44 6.62
CA LEU A 115 -9.09 -12.25 6.47
C LEU A 115 -9.49 -10.77 6.39
N THR A 116 -8.98 -9.95 7.32
CA THR A 116 -9.31 -8.52 7.36
C THR A 116 -8.73 -7.78 6.16
N PHE A 117 -7.51 -8.10 5.74
CA PHE A 117 -6.89 -7.57 4.52
C PHE A 117 -7.66 -8.02 3.28
N SER A 118 -8.04 -9.29 3.18
CA SER A 118 -8.85 -9.79 2.05
C SER A 118 -10.19 -9.05 1.95
N PHE A 119 -10.88 -8.89 3.07
CA PHE A 119 -12.14 -8.15 3.14
C PHE A 119 -11.99 -6.70 2.70
N GLU A 120 -11.00 -5.98 3.25
CA GLU A 120 -10.63 -4.62 2.84
C GLU A 120 -10.44 -4.52 1.32
N ARG A 121 -9.68 -5.46 0.74
CA ARG A 121 -9.40 -5.44 -0.70
C ARG A 121 -10.65 -5.67 -1.55
N ILE A 122 -11.58 -6.52 -1.11
CA ILE A 122 -12.89 -6.67 -1.76
C ILE A 122 -13.65 -5.33 -1.74
N PHE A 123 -13.68 -4.64 -0.60
CA PHE A 123 -14.39 -3.38 -0.46
C PHE A 123 -13.80 -2.26 -1.34
N LEU A 124 -12.48 -2.23 -1.55
CA LEU A 124 -11.86 -1.33 -2.52
C LEU A 124 -12.34 -1.59 -3.95
N GLY A 125 -12.36 -2.86 -4.38
CA GLY A 125 -12.87 -3.24 -5.69
C GLY A 125 -14.37 -2.92 -5.87
N LEU A 126 -15.17 -3.14 -4.83
CA LEU A 126 -16.59 -2.77 -4.81
C LEU A 126 -16.79 -1.25 -4.85
N ASN A 127 -16.00 -0.49 -4.10
CA ASN A 127 -16.09 0.97 -4.10
C ASN A 127 -15.82 1.54 -5.48
N ASP A 128 -14.85 1.01 -6.23
CA ASP A 128 -14.62 1.40 -7.62
C ASP A 128 -15.85 1.17 -8.50
N PHE A 129 -16.45 -0.01 -8.37
CA PHE A 129 -17.67 -0.37 -9.11
C PHE A 129 -18.81 0.60 -8.76
N PHE A 130 -19.10 0.83 -7.47
CA PHE A 130 -20.13 1.77 -7.05
C PHE A 130 -19.82 3.19 -7.50
N THR A 131 -18.60 3.68 -7.28
CA THR A 131 -18.15 5.02 -7.69
C THR A 131 -18.38 5.25 -9.18
N SER A 132 -18.18 4.21 -10.01
CA SER A 132 -18.43 4.30 -11.45
C SER A 132 -19.91 4.52 -11.81
N ILE A 133 -20.83 4.00 -10.99
CA ILE A 133 -22.29 4.06 -11.19
C ILE A 133 -22.86 5.33 -10.56
N ILE A 134 -22.64 5.52 -9.25
CA ILE A 134 -23.24 6.62 -8.48
C ILE A 134 -22.49 7.94 -8.66
N ARG A 135 -21.34 7.93 -9.36
CA ARG A 135 -20.50 9.10 -9.65
C ARG A 135 -20.04 9.84 -8.38
N LYS A 136 -19.92 9.13 -7.27
CA LYS A 136 -19.47 9.61 -5.97
C LYS A 136 -18.61 8.54 -5.31
N ASN A 137 -17.45 8.91 -4.79
CA ASN A 137 -16.61 8.00 -4.01
C ASN A 137 -17.14 7.89 -2.58
N LEU A 138 -17.39 6.67 -2.11
CA LEU A 138 -17.99 6.44 -0.79
C LEU A 138 -16.97 6.51 0.35
N PHE A 139 -15.69 6.23 0.08
CA PHE A 139 -14.63 6.35 1.07
C PHE A 139 -14.17 7.79 1.30
N PHE A 140 -14.29 8.64 0.28
CA PHE A 140 -13.84 10.03 0.34
C PHE A 140 -14.99 10.98 0.01
N PRO A 141 -16.02 11.08 0.88
CA PRO A 141 -17.21 11.88 0.60
C PRO A 141 -16.94 13.39 0.54
N ASN A 142 -15.82 13.85 1.11
CA ASN A 142 -15.39 15.25 1.18
C ASN A 142 -14.31 15.61 0.13
N ALA A 143 -14.02 14.71 -0.82
CA ALA A 143 -13.05 14.98 -1.87
C ALA A 143 -13.46 16.21 -2.69
N SER A 144 -12.49 17.07 -3.02
CA SER A 144 -12.73 18.26 -3.83
C SER A 144 -13.38 17.90 -5.19
N PRO A 145 -14.09 18.84 -5.86
CA PRO A 145 -14.75 18.52 -7.13
C PRO A 145 -13.80 18.00 -8.22
N SER A 146 -12.56 18.52 -8.26
CA SER A 146 -11.52 18.09 -9.20
C SER A 146 -11.05 16.66 -8.91
N LEU A 147 -10.78 16.35 -7.64
CA LEU A 147 -10.41 15.01 -7.18
C LEU A 147 -11.55 14.02 -7.41
N SER A 148 -12.77 14.36 -6.97
CA SER A 148 -13.99 13.58 -7.20
C SER A 148 -14.19 13.24 -8.68
N SER A 149 -14.04 14.23 -9.57
CA SER A 149 -14.12 14.00 -11.02
C SER A 149 -13.04 13.05 -11.53
N SER A 150 -11.82 13.15 -11.00
CA SER A 150 -10.74 12.23 -11.36
C SER A 150 -10.99 10.81 -10.87
N LEU A 151 -11.41 10.64 -9.61
CA LEU A 151 -11.78 9.35 -9.01
C LEU A 151 -12.83 8.66 -9.87
N VAL A 152 -13.91 9.37 -10.17
CA VAL A 152 -15.02 8.84 -10.95
C VAL A 152 -14.58 8.40 -12.35
N ARG A 153 -13.81 9.23 -13.07
CA ARG A 153 -13.29 8.86 -14.41
C ARG A 153 -12.44 7.59 -14.35
N MET A 154 -11.55 7.49 -13.37
CA MET A 154 -10.61 6.37 -13.27
C MET A 154 -11.31 5.09 -12.79
N SER A 155 -12.21 5.18 -11.80
CA SER A 155 -13.03 4.04 -11.36
C SER A 155 -13.97 3.57 -12.47
N THR A 156 -14.55 4.47 -13.29
CA THR A 156 -15.30 4.08 -14.49
C THR A 156 -14.41 3.35 -15.50
N PHE A 157 -13.23 3.89 -15.82
CA PHE A 157 -12.33 3.25 -16.77
C PHE A 157 -11.88 1.86 -16.29
N GLY A 158 -11.46 1.72 -15.03
CA GLY A 158 -11.09 0.44 -14.45
C GLY A 158 -12.24 -0.56 -14.40
N THR A 159 -13.45 -0.10 -14.05
CA THR A 159 -14.65 -0.96 -14.08
C THR A 159 -14.98 -1.45 -15.47
N LEU A 160 -14.95 -0.59 -16.49
CA LEU A 160 -15.17 -0.99 -17.87
C LEU A 160 -14.08 -1.96 -18.38
N ALA A 161 -12.82 -1.72 -18.04
CA ALA A 161 -11.71 -2.62 -18.40
C ALA A 161 -11.90 -4.01 -17.79
N ARG A 162 -12.25 -4.08 -16.50
CA ARG A 162 -12.52 -5.34 -15.79
C ARG A 162 -13.75 -6.05 -16.36
N LEU A 163 -14.83 -5.33 -16.67
CA LEU A 163 -16.01 -5.91 -17.32
C LEU A 163 -15.68 -6.45 -18.71
N ALA A 164 -14.92 -5.71 -19.53
CA ALA A 164 -14.48 -6.18 -20.84
C ALA A 164 -13.63 -7.46 -20.75
N LEU A 165 -12.69 -7.51 -19.78
CA LEU A 165 -11.91 -8.71 -19.51
C LEU A 165 -12.80 -9.88 -19.07
N ALA A 166 -13.76 -9.64 -18.19
CA ALA A 166 -14.69 -10.67 -17.72
C ALA A 166 -15.62 -11.17 -18.84
N SER A 167 -16.05 -10.30 -19.75
CA SER A 167 -16.83 -10.69 -20.93
C SER A 167 -16.02 -11.53 -21.92
N TYR A 168 -14.73 -11.22 -22.10
CA TYR A 168 -13.86 -11.90 -23.07
C TYR A 168 -13.26 -13.21 -22.53
N LEU A 169 -12.74 -13.21 -21.29
CA LEU A 169 -12.04 -14.33 -20.66
C LEU A 169 -12.90 -15.11 -19.67
N GLY A 170 -14.14 -14.67 -19.45
CA GLY A 170 -15.05 -15.22 -18.45
C GLY A 170 -14.89 -14.59 -17.06
N PRO A 171 -15.91 -14.69 -16.20
CA PRO A 171 -15.95 -13.99 -14.90
C PRO A 171 -14.86 -14.42 -13.92
N ARG A 172 -14.28 -15.62 -14.10
CA ARG A 172 -13.17 -16.14 -13.28
C ARG A 172 -11.92 -15.27 -13.35
N ILE A 173 -11.77 -14.41 -14.38
CA ILE A 173 -10.65 -13.47 -14.46
C ILE A 173 -10.65 -12.47 -13.31
N ILE A 174 -11.83 -12.02 -12.85
CA ILE A 174 -11.92 -11.06 -11.74
C ILE A 174 -11.41 -11.68 -10.44
N LEU A 175 -11.81 -12.93 -10.18
CA LEU A 175 -11.28 -13.69 -9.05
C LEU A 175 -9.77 -13.91 -9.17
N SER A 176 -9.29 -14.19 -10.39
CA SER A 176 -7.86 -14.41 -10.65
C SER A 176 -7.03 -13.14 -10.40
N LEU A 177 -7.52 -11.97 -10.82
CA LEU A 177 -6.88 -10.67 -10.55
C LEU A 177 -6.85 -10.39 -9.06
N TYR A 178 -7.97 -10.59 -8.36
CA TYR A 178 -8.06 -10.43 -6.91
C TYR A 178 -7.07 -11.34 -6.17
N LEU A 179 -7.04 -12.64 -6.49
CA LEU A 179 -6.12 -13.59 -5.86
C LEU A 179 -4.66 -13.30 -6.21
N ALA A 180 -4.36 -12.88 -7.44
CA ALA A 180 -3.02 -12.51 -7.85
C ALA A 180 -2.49 -11.34 -7.00
N GLU A 181 -3.31 -10.32 -6.77
CA GLU A 181 -2.93 -9.16 -5.97
C GLU A 181 -2.88 -9.48 -4.47
N LEU A 182 -3.79 -10.31 -3.96
CA LEU A 182 -3.70 -10.75 -2.56
C LEU A 182 -2.47 -11.59 -2.27
N SER A 183 -2.08 -12.43 -3.23
CA SER A 183 -1.12 -13.50 -3.00
C SER A 183 0.20 -13.03 -2.42
N TRP A 184 0.66 -11.80 -2.75
CA TRP A 184 1.92 -11.26 -2.27
C TRP A 184 1.77 -10.34 -1.05
N CYS A 185 0.54 -10.05 -0.60
CA CYS A 185 0.27 -9.24 0.58
C CYS A 185 -0.06 -10.07 1.82
N ILE A 186 -0.51 -11.32 1.67
CA ILE A 186 -0.98 -12.15 2.79
C ILE A 186 -0.05 -13.34 3.10
N PRO A 187 0.06 -13.76 4.38
CA PRO A 187 0.70 -15.02 4.76
C PRO A 187 0.07 -16.24 4.05
N PRO A 188 0.83 -17.32 3.82
CA PRO A 188 2.24 -17.54 4.19
C PRO A 188 3.24 -17.09 3.10
N ASN A 189 2.83 -16.28 2.13
CA ASN A 189 3.73 -15.88 1.04
C ASN A 189 4.95 -15.09 1.61
N PRO A 190 6.19 -15.50 1.33
CA PRO A 190 7.37 -14.79 1.82
C PRO A 190 7.50 -13.35 1.33
N LEU A 191 6.82 -13.00 0.23
CA LEU A 191 6.78 -11.62 -0.29
C LEU A 191 5.86 -10.72 0.54
N ALA A 192 4.88 -11.29 1.26
CA ALA A 192 4.01 -10.53 2.18
C ALA A 192 4.81 -9.88 3.30
N GLY A 193 5.93 -10.50 3.71
CA GLY A 193 6.87 -9.90 4.63
C GLY A 193 7.39 -8.54 4.15
N CYS A 194 7.63 -8.36 2.85
CA CYS A 194 8.06 -7.06 2.33
C CYS A 194 6.98 -5.99 2.54
N PHE A 195 5.75 -6.29 2.14
CA PHE A 195 4.61 -5.36 2.28
C PHE A 195 4.36 -4.99 3.75
N LEU A 196 4.34 -5.99 4.63
CA LEU A 196 4.14 -5.81 6.07
C LEU A 196 5.26 -4.98 6.69
N ASN A 197 6.53 -5.32 6.45
CA ASN A 197 7.63 -4.61 7.08
C ASN A 197 7.79 -3.18 6.54
N ASN A 198 7.46 -2.94 5.27
CA ASN A 198 7.56 -1.60 4.68
C ASN A 198 6.61 -0.58 5.33
N HIS A 199 5.51 -1.05 5.92
CA HIS A 199 4.48 -0.22 6.54
C HIS A 199 4.37 -0.43 8.05
N ALA A 200 5.42 -1.01 8.64
CA ALA A 200 5.56 -1.07 10.08
C ALA A 200 6.05 0.28 10.62
N SER A 201 5.43 0.77 11.69
CA SER A 201 5.82 2.03 12.34
C SER A 201 7.05 1.84 13.24
N GLN A 202 7.97 2.82 13.26
CA GLN A 202 9.11 2.88 14.20
C GLN A 202 9.18 4.18 15.00
N PRO A 203 9.75 4.16 16.23
CA PRO A 203 10.07 5.37 16.97
C PRO A 203 10.98 6.29 16.16
N ASP A 204 10.53 7.52 15.92
CA ASP A 204 11.37 8.59 15.41
C ASP A 204 12.23 9.17 16.54
N SER A 205 13.31 9.88 16.19
CA SER A 205 14.22 10.49 17.16
C SER A 205 13.59 11.62 18.01
N GLY A 206 12.39 12.09 17.63
CA GLY A 206 11.61 13.10 18.32
C GLY A 206 10.48 12.53 19.20
N GLY A 207 10.42 11.20 19.39
CA GLY A 207 9.38 10.54 20.19
C GLY A 207 8.02 10.35 19.47
N GLY A 208 7.96 10.59 18.16
CA GLY A 208 6.84 10.22 17.30
C GLY A 208 7.04 8.87 16.60
N CYS A 209 6.16 8.54 15.65
CA CYS A 209 6.26 7.32 14.84
C CYS A 209 6.47 7.63 13.36
N GLU A 210 7.52 7.07 12.78
CA GLU A 210 7.77 7.02 11.35
C GLU A 210 7.00 5.82 10.76
N PRO A 211 6.08 6.03 9.79
CA PRO A 211 5.17 4.98 9.30
C PRO A 211 5.79 4.09 8.20
N THR A 212 7.09 4.21 7.94
CA THR A 212 7.73 3.58 6.79
C THR A 212 9.11 3.05 7.15
N MET A 213 9.46 1.90 6.58
CA MET A 213 10.74 1.24 6.83
C MET A 213 11.26 0.51 5.61
N SER A 214 12.58 0.34 5.56
CA SER A 214 13.19 -0.62 4.66
C SER A 214 13.39 -1.97 5.31
N TYR A 215 13.35 -2.99 4.47
CA TYR A 215 13.38 -4.37 4.85
C TYR A 215 14.62 -5.06 4.27
N LYS A 216 15.55 -5.47 5.15
CA LYS A 216 16.81 -6.11 4.75
C LYS A 216 16.68 -7.62 4.85
N THR A 217 16.91 -8.32 3.74
CA THR A 217 16.99 -9.79 3.73
C THR A 217 18.42 -10.30 3.59
N GLY A 218 19.38 -9.42 3.24
CA GLY A 218 20.73 -9.83 2.82
C GLY A 218 20.77 -10.64 1.53
N ASN A 219 19.62 -10.91 0.91
CA ASN A 219 19.46 -11.82 -0.22
C ASN A 219 19.13 -11.03 -1.50
N LYS A 220 20.12 -10.89 -2.38
CA LYS A 220 19.97 -10.20 -3.67
C LYS A 220 18.87 -10.80 -4.56
N LEU A 221 18.63 -12.11 -4.48
CA LEU A 221 17.54 -12.74 -5.22
C LEU A 221 16.18 -12.30 -4.68
N TYR A 222 16.02 -12.19 -3.36
CA TYR A 222 14.77 -11.68 -2.78
C TYR A 222 14.52 -10.24 -3.25
N SER A 223 15.52 -9.37 -3.13
CA SER A 223 15.42 -7.97 -3.60
C SER A 223 15.06 -7.90 -5.08
N ALA A 224 15.67 -8.73 -5.93
CA ALA A 224 15.30 -8.81 -7.35
C ALA A 224 13.85 -9.30 -7.56
N LEU A 225 13.40 -10.32 -6.83
CA LEU A 225 12.03 -10.85 -6.91
C LEU A 225 10.97 -9.83 -6.50
N VAL A 226 11.30 -8.91 -5.60
CA VAL A 226 10.41 -7.83 -5.17
C VAL A 226 10.74 -6.49 -5.85
N LEU A 227 11.57 -6.50 -6.91
CA LEU A 227 12.03 -5.30 -7.63
C LEU A 227 12.50 -4.19 -6.68
N ASN A 228 13.28 -4.54 -5.67
CA ASN A 228 13.82 -3.63 -4.66
C ASN A 228 12.76 -2.85 -3.85
N THR A 229 11.48 -3.25 -3.86
CA THR A 229 10.45 -2.68 -2.97
C THR A 229 10.84 -2.75 -1.49
N ASN A 230 11.73 -3.67 -1.12
CA ASN A 230 12.27 -3.80 0.22
C ASN A 230 13.18 -2.60 0.61
N HIS A 231 13.49 -1.69 -0.31
CA HIS A 231 14.16 -0.41 -0.07
C HIS A 231 13.13 0.74 0.02
N HIS A 232 12.06 0.53 0.78
CA HIS A 232 10.91 1.42 0.79
C HIS A 232 11.22 2.79 1.44
N LYS A 233 12.00 2.83 2.51
CA LYS A 233 12.46 4.09 3.10
C LYS A 233 13.36 4.87 2.14
N GLU A 234 14.32 4.21 1.48
CA GLU A 234 15.16 4.87 0.48
C GLU A 234 14.31 5.42 -0.67
N HIS A 235 13.20 4.74 -1.02
CA HIS A 235 12.25 5.26 -1.98
C HIS A 235 11.55 6.55 -1.50
N HIS A 236 11.12 6.62 -0.24
CA HIS A 236 10.52 7.83 0.33
C HIS A 236 11.49 9.01 0.35
N ASP A 237 12.76 8.75 0.66
CA ASP A 237 13.77 9.80 0.73
C ASP A 237 14.26 10.24 -0.67
N PHE A 238 14.22 9.33 -1.66
CA PHE A 238 14.65 9.58 -3.03
C PHE A 238 13.61 9.11 -4.06
N PRO A 239 12.43 9.76 -4.11
CA PRO A 239 11.32 9.32 -4.96
C PRO A 239 11.62 9.42 -6.46
N SER A 240 12.59 10.26 -6.84
CA SER A 240 13.07 10.43 -8.22
C SER A 240 14.01 9.32 -8.69
N VAL A 241 14.38 8.38 -7.83
CA VAL A 241 15.25 7.26 -8.17
C VAL A 241 14.40 6.04 -8.45
N PRO A 242 14.51 5.41 -9.64
CA PRO A 242 13.74 4.22 -9.95
C PRO A 242 14.14 3.08 -9.03
N PHE A 243 13.23 2.14 -8.77
CA PHE A 243 13.45 1.13 -7.73
C PHE A 243 14.67 0.24 -7.97
N HIS A 244 14.98 -0.06 -9.23
CA HIS A 244 16.20 -0.81 -9.58
C HIS A 244 17.50 -0.08 -9.18
N GLY A 245 17.46 1.23 -8.94
CA GLY A 245 18.59 2.06 -8.49
C GLY A 245 18.71 2.22 -6.97
N LEU A 246 17.65 1.96 -6.20
CA LEU A 246 17.60 2.21 -4.76
C LEU A 246 18.64 1.40 -3.96
N GLY A 247 18.95 0.18 -4.42
CA GLY A 247 20.00 -0.63 -3.79
C GLY A 247 21.36 0.06 -3.76
N ARG A 248 21.68 0.89 -4.77
CA ARG A 248 22.95 1.64 -4.82
C ARG A 248 22.95 2.81 -3.84
N ILE A 249 21.81 3.47 -3.62
CA ILE A 249 21.66 4.55 -2.63
C ILE A 249 21.99 4.04 -1.24
N LYS A 250 21.47 2.85 -0.92
CA LYS A 250 21.80 2.17 0.33
C LYS A 250 23.30 1.92 0.49
N GLU A 251 23.97 1.44 -0.57
CA GLU A 251 25.41 1.15 -0.57
C GLU A 251 26.27 2.41 -0.39
N MET A 252 25.78 3.59 -0.76
CA MET A 252 26.51 4.87 -0.65
C MET A 252 26.55 5.47 0.76
N GLY A 253 26.00 4.79 1.78
CA GLY A 253 26.49 4.94 3.15
C GLY A 253 25.89 6.06 4.01
N GLY A 254 24.56 6.17 4.07
CA GLY A 254 23.86 6.98 5.09
C GLY A 254 22.73 6.25 5.84
N TYR A 255 22.33 5.06 5.38
CA TYR A 255 21.15 4.33 5.88
C TYR A 255 21.48 3.14 6.79
N GLY A 256 22.76 2.84 6.99
CA GLY A 256 23.22 1.62 7.67
C GLY A 256 22.71 1.44 9.10
N ASP A 257 22.42 2.53 9.81
CA ASP A 257 22.05 2.51 11.24
C ASP A 257 20.53 2.71 11.50
N LEU A 258 19.74 3.03 10.48
CA LEU A 258 18.27 3.10 10.59
C LEU A 258 17.59 1.74 10.34
N ASP A 259 18.38 0.73 9.96
CA ASP A 259 17.96 -0.63 9.63
C ASP A 259 17.86 -1.50 10.90
N LYS A 260 16.67 -1.62 11.52
CA LYS A 260 16.42 -2.67 12.54
C LYS A 260 15.88 -3.98 11.94
N GLY A 261 15.93 -4.15 10.62
CA GLY A 261 15.62 -5.41 9.97
C GLY A 261 16.70 -6.44 10.26
N GLY A 262 16.46 -7.32 11.24
CA GLY A 262 17.37 -8.41 11.58
C GLY A 262 17.61 -9.39 10.43
N GLU A 263 18.68 -10.18 10.53
CA GLU A 263 19.10 -11.17 9.51
C GLU A 263 18.10 -12.31 9.27
N GLY A 264 17.01 -12.40 10.04
CA GLY A 264 16.08 -13.55 10.03
C GLY A 264 15.10 -13.62 8.85
N GLY A 265 15.22 -12.73 7.86
CA GLY A 265 14.44 -12.82 6.62
C GLY A 265 12.93 -12.72 6.84
N GLY A 266 12.14 -12.97 5.77
CA GLY A 266 10.70 -12.61 5.75
C GLY A 266 9.94 -13.23 6.91
N ARG A 267 10.40 -14.41 7.34
CA ARG A 267 9.92 -15.15 8.51
C ARG A 267 10.05 -14.37 9.81
N GLN A 268 11.19 -13.73 10.10
CA GLN A 268 11.35 -12.95 11.32
C GLN A 268 10.39 -11.76 11.34
N GLY A 269 10.19 -11.08 10.21
CA GLY A 269 9.18 -10.02 10.07
C GLY A 269 7.77 -10.53 10.36
N MET A 270 7.41 -11.71 9.86
CA MET A 270 6.10 -12.34 10.13
C MET A 270 5.96 -12.79 11.59
N GLU A 271 7.01 -13.36 12.19
CA GLU A 271 7.04 -13.73 13.61
C GLU A 271 6.94 -12.50 14.51
N LEU A 272 7.55 -11.38 14.11
CA LEU A 272 7.45 -10.11 14.80
C LEU A 272 6.05 -9.49 14.66
N TRP A 273 5.47 -9.48 13.45
CA TRP A 273 4.12 -8.97 13.18
C TRP A 273 3.03 -9.77 13.89
N PHE A 274 3.15 -11.09 13.90
CA PHE A 274 2.08 -11.96 14.35
C PHE A 274 2.33 -12.59 15.73
N GLY A 275 3.57 -12.67 16.21
CA GLY A 275 3.93 -13.35 17.46
C GLY A 275 4.11 -12.46 18.69
N ARG A 276 3.93 -11.13 18.58
CA ARG A 276 4.02 -10.19 19.72
C ARG A 276 2.76 -9.32 19.92
N GLY A 277 1.63 -9.71 19.34
CA GLY A 277 0.32 -9.14 19.66
C GLY A 277 0.09 -7.68 19.29
N GLY A 278 0.58 -7.27 18.12
CA GLY A 278 -0.20 -6.31 17.32
C GLY A 278 -0.11 -4.84 17.73
N THR A 279 1.03 -4.37 18.22
CA THR A 279 1.40 -2.96 18.04
C THR A 279 2.78 -2.89 17.41
N TYR A 280 2.85 -3.06 16.10
CA TYR A 280 4.00 -2.57 15.35
C TYR A 280 3.83 -1.07 15.17
N GLY A 281 4.57 -0.33 15.97
CA GLY A 281 4.53 1.12 16.11
C GLY A 281 4.93 1.50 17.51
N CYS A 282 5.52 2.68 17.65
CA CYS A 282 5.94 3.20 18.96
C CYS A 282 4.77 3.08 19.94
N GLN A 283 5.12 2.62 21.15
CA GLN A 283 4.27 2.75 22.32
C GLN A 283 4.38 4.17 22.85
#